data_AF-A0A954EH39-F1
#
_entry.id   AF-A0A954EH39-F1
#
_cell.length_a   1.000
_cell.length_b   1.000
_cell.length_c   1.000
_cell.angle_alpha   90.00
_cell.angle_beta   90.00
_cell.angle_gamma   90.00
#
_symmetry.space_group_name_H-M   'P 1'
#
loop_
_entity.id
_entity.type
_entity.pdbx_description
1 polymer ?
#
loop_
_entity_poly.entity_id
_entity_poly.type
_entity_poly.pdbx_seq_one_letter_code
_entity_poly.pdbx_strand_id
1 'polypeptide(L)'
;LGRSNISDAISNRATWLSRSWKAGLICTLATYAAITVVPVSPLAGSPIDITCRLRGWSELANRFESLTSSRFTNHSSPPVIITTAGRDITSALAFYLPGQPLVPFWSQDDAGIQCQYDLWEKPELNQIPAAIIVTEKNPTLPNSLSQQFNDWNSLGTIAVDLGGGRKREYEVLQASRSAEKLPTDKERMAEKPQQTIVQ
;
A
#
# COMPACT_ATOMS: atom_id res chain seq x y z
N LEU A 1 -39.16 29.84 42.74
CA LEU A 1 -38.69 28.44 42.61
C LEU A 1 -39.77 27.65 41.88
N GLY A 2 -39.66 27.53 40.55
CA GLY A 2 -40.66 26.88 39.69
C GLY A 2 -40.47 25.36 39.69
N ARG A 3 -41.54 24.62 40.03
CA ARG A 3 -41.59 23.15 39.89
C ARG A 3 -41.73 22.82 38.41
N SER A 4 -40.63 22.43 37.76
CA SER A 4 -40.71 21.75 36.47
C SER A 4 -41.39 20.40 36.70
N ASN A 5 -42.53 20.19 36.06
CA ASN A 5 -43.29 18.94 36.19
C ASN A 5 -42.50 17.81 35.52
N ILE A 6 -42.36 16.69 36.22
CA ILE A 6 -41.67 15.48 35.74
C ILE A 6 -42.31 14.96 34.44
N SER A 7 -43.61 15.22 34.23
CA SER A 7 -44.33 14.92 32.98
C SER A 7 -43.79 15.67 31.76
N ASP A 8 -43.36 16.93 31.92
CA ASP A 8 -42.81 17.74 30.83
C ASP A 8 -41.41 17.28 30.44
N ALA A 9 -40.66 16.72 31.38
CA ALA A 9 -39.37 16.09 31.09
C ALA A 9 -39.53 14.78 30.31
N ILE A 10 -40.60 14.01 30.56
CA ILE A 10 -40.86 12.73 29.89
C ILE A 10 -41.45 12.93 28.48
N SER A 11 -42.38 13.88 28.30
CA SER A 11 -42.96 14.18 26.99
C SER A 11 -41.92 14.77 26.01
N ASN A 12 -41.02 15.62 26.52
CA ASN A 12 -39.90 16.12 25.74
C ASN A 12 -38.90 15.01 25.38
N ARG A 13 -38.65 14.03 26.25
CA ARG A 13 -37.78 12.89 25.90
C ARG A 13 -38.32 12.09 24.72
N ALA A 14 -39.63 11.84 24.64
CA ALA A 14 -40.23 11.09 23.54
C ALA A 14 -40.10 11.79 22.18
N THR A 15 -40.27 13.11 22.14
CA THR A 15 -40.11 13.90 20.89
C THR A 15 -38.65 14.02 20.47
N TRP A 16 -37.73 14.16 21.43
CA TRP A 16 -36.29 14.14 21.17
C TRP A 16 -35.83 12.78 20.64
N LEU A 17 -36.23 11.67 21.28
CA LEU A 17 -35.98 10.32 20.78
C LEU A 17 -36.52 10.13 19.36
N SER A 18 -37.75 10.61 19.10
CA SER A 18 -38.39 10.54 17.78
C SER A 18 -37.63 11.30 16.69
N ARG A 19 -37.00 12.42 17.03
CA ARG A 19 -36.16 13.19 16.11
C ARG A 19 -34.79 12.55 15.92
N SER A 20 -34.19 12.05 16.99
CA SER A 20 -32.87 11.43 16.96
C SER A 20 -32.83 10.16 16.10
N TRP A 21 -33.85 9.28 16.17
CA TRP A 21 -33.83 8.07 15.32
C TRP A 21 -33.99 8.41 13.83
N LYS A 22 -34.80 9.42 13.48
CA LYS A 22 -34.93 9.88 12.09
C LYS A 22 -33.63 10.45 11.55
N ALA A 23 -32.97 11.29 12.34
CA ALA A 23 -31.66 11.83 11.99
C ALA A 23 -30.62 10.71 11.83
N GLY A 24 -30.58 9.76 12.77
CA GLY A 24 -29.70 8.59 12.71
C GLY A 24 -29.94 7.76 11.44
N LEU A 25 -31.20 7.42 11.15
CA LEU A 25 -31.57 6.67 9.95
C LEU A 25 -31.16 7.40 8.67
N ILE A 26 -31.42 8.71 8.57
CA ILE A 26 -31.02 9.53 7.42
C ILE A 26 -29.50 9.53 7.27
N CYS A 27 -28.75 9.74 8.34
CA CYS A 27 -27.28 9.70 8.31
C CYS A 27 -26.77 8.33 7.86
N THR A 28 -27.32 7.23 8.40
CA THR A 28 -26.93 5.87 8.00
C THR A 28 -27.20 5.64 6.51
N LEU A 29 -28.41 5.95 6.03
CA LEU A 29 -28.76 5.81 4.62
C LEU A 29 -27.85 6.67 3.73
N ALA A 30 -27.56 7.90 4.13
CA ALA A 30 -26.64 8.79 3.41
C ALA A 30 -25.22 8.23 3.37
N THR A 31 -24.71 7.65 4.46
CA THR A 31 -23.38 7.02 4.50
C THR A 31 -23.31 5.81 3.57
N TYR A 32 -24.29 4.90 3.61
CA TYR A 32 -24.32 3.74 2.70
C TYR A 32 -24.49 4.15 1.24
N ALA A 33 -25.33 5.15 0.97
CA ALA A 33 -25.48 5.73 -0.36
C ALA A 33 -24.16 6.37 -0.84
N ALA A 34 -23.44 7.09 0.04
CA ALA A 34 -22.15 7.67 -0.32
C ALA A 34 -21.12 6.58 -0.70
N ILE A 35 -21.06 5.46 0.04
CA ILE A 35 -20.14 4.35 -0.24
C ILE A 35 -20.41 3.73 -1.63
N THR A 36 -21.66 3.66 -2.08
CA THR A 36 -22.02 3.03 -3.36
C THR A 36 -22.04 4.00 -4.54
N VAL A 37 -22.48 5.24 -4.33
CA VAL A 37 -22.68 6.24 -5.39
C VAL A 37 -21.39 7.01 -5.70
N VAL A 38 -20.60 7.37 -4.68
CA VAL A 38 -19.38 8.18 -4.91
C VAL A 38 -18.38 7.48 -5.83
N PRO A 39 -18.09 6.16 -5.70
CA PRO A 39 -17.13 5.47 -6.57
C PRO A 39 -17.48 5.46 -8.06
N VAL A 40 -18.77 5.49 -8.39
CA VAL A 40 -19.26 5.47 -9.78
C VAL A 40 -19.51 6.87 -10.35
N SER A 41 -19.34 7.89 -9.52
CA SER A 41 -19.55 9.29 -9.90
C SER A 41 -18.23 9.97 -10.31
N PRO A 42 -18.28 11.16 -10.93
CA PRO A 42 -17.09 11.99 -11.16
C PRO A 42 -16.36 12.42 -9.87
N LEU A 43 -16.99 12.26 -8.70
CA LEU A 43 -16.39 12.54 -7.40
C LEU A 43 -15.48 11.40 -6.91
N ALA A 44 -15.41 10.29 -7.65
CA ALA A 44 -14.49 9.19 -7.37
C ALA A 44 -13.04 9.73 -7.30
N GLY A 45 -12.33 9.36 -6.24
CA GLY A 45 -10.95 9.80 -6.02
C GLY A 45 -10.82 11.22 -5.43
N SER A 46 -11.93 11.93 -5.20
CA SER A 46 -11.94 13.23 -4.52
C SER A 46 -11.70 13.09 -3.01
N PRO A 47 -11.33 14.17 -2.29
CA PRO A 47 -11.21 14.13 -0.82
C PRO A 47 -12.50 13.76 -0.09
N ILE A 48 -13.67 13.88 -0.75
CA ILE A 48 -14.97 13.48 -0.20
C ILE A 48 -15.21 11.97 -0.34
N ASP A 49 -14.47 11.32 -1.24
CA ASP A 49 -14.54 9.88 -1.43
C ASP A 49 -13.75 9.16 -0.34
N ILE A 50 -14.44 8.81 0.74
CA ILE A 50 -13.86 8.03 1.85
C ILE A 50 -13.30 6.67 1.39
N THR A 51 -13.77 6.14 0.26
CA THR A 51 -13.32 4.85 -0.29
C THR A 51 -12.10 5.00 -1.20
N CYS A 52 -11.77 6.22 -1.63
CA CYS A 52 -10.58 6.52 -2.44
C CYS A 52 -9.31 5.91 -1.83
N ARG A 53 -9.23 5.94 -0.49
CA ARG A 53 -8.09 5.40 0.24
C ARG A 53 -7.89 3.89 0.08
N LEU A 54 -8.98 3.12 -0.04
CA LEU A 54 -8.96 1.66 -0.18
C LEU A 54 -8.95 1.20 -1.64
N ARG A 55 -9.21 2.12 -2.58
CA ARG A 55 -9.32 1.79 -3.99
C ARG A 55 -7.95 1.40 -4.55
N GLY A 56 -7.96 0.34 -5.35
CA GLY A 56 -6.78 -0.08 -6.11
C GLY A 56 -5.72 -0.83 -5.32
N TRP A 57 -5.94 -1.20 -4.05
CA TRP A 57 -4.94 -1.96 -3.28
C TRP A 57 -4.68 -3.36 -3.86
N SER A 58 -5.74 -4.07 -4.24
CA SER A 58 -5.60 -5.36 -4.93
C SER A 58 -4.96 -5.21 -6.31
N GLU A 59 -5.32 -4.16 -7.05
CA GLU A 59 -4.70 -3.88 -8.35
C GLU A 59 -3.20 -3.59 -8.19
N LEU A 60 -2.83 -2.83 -7.16
CA LEU A 60 -1.45 -2.52 -6.81
C LEU A 60 -0.65 -3.79 -6.54
N ALA A 61 -1.17 -4.68 -5.70
CA ALA A 61 -0.52 -5.94 -5.37
C ALA A 61 -0.37 -6.85 -6.61
N ASN A 62 -1.41 -6.97 -7.43
CA ASN A 62 -1.37 -7.77 -8.66
C ASN A 62 -0.36 -7.20 -9.67
N ARG A 63 -0.29 -5.88 -9.81
CA ARG A 63 0.70 -5.21 -10.70
C ARG A 63 2.11 -5.38 -10.16
N PHE A 64 2.30 -5.26 -8.84
CA PHE A 64 3.58 -5.49 -8.18
C PHE A 64 4.05 -6.93 -8.39
N GLU A 65 3.17 -7.91 -8.15
CA GLU A 65 3.44 -9.31 -8.38
C GLU A 65 3.79 -9.57 -9.84
N SER A 66 3.03 -9.03 -10.79
CA SER A 66 3.31 -9.19 -12.23
C SER A 66 4.69 -8.65 -12.62
N LEU A 67 5.13 -7.55 -12.00
CA LEU A 67 6.40 -6.90 -12.26
C LEU A 67 7.58 -7.64 -11.60
N THR A 68 7.35 -8.34 -10.49
CA THR A 68 8.40 -8.99 -9.69
C THR A 68 8.49 -10.50 -9.90
N SER A 69 7.40 -11.18 -10.25
CA SER A 69 7.34 -12.66 -10.36
C SER A 69 8.34 -13.25 -11.35
N SER A 70 8.62 -12.56 -12.45
CA SER A 70 9.60 -13.01 -13.45
C SER A 70 11.05 -12.95 -12.94
N ARG A 71 11.34 -12.09 -11.95
CA ARG A 71 12.70 -11.87 -11.44
C ARG A 71 13.09 -12.82 -10.33
N PHE A 72 12.13 -13.25 -9.50
CA PHE A 72 12.42 -13.94 -8.24
C PHE A 72 12.10 -15.45 -8.22
N THR A 73 11.68 -16.04 -9.34
CA THR A 73 11.37 -17.48 -9.46
C THR A 73 12.55 -18.43 -9.21
N ASN A 74 13.80 -17.95 -9.32
CA ASN A 74 15.00 -18.79 -9.21
C ASN A 74 15.81 -18.59 -7.92
N HIS A 75 15.30 -17.82 -6.95
CA HIS A 75 16.03 -17.59 -5.69
C HIS A 75 15.59 -18.54 -4.59
N SER A 76 16.55 -19.05 -3.82
CA SER A 76 16.29 -19.92 -2.67
C SER A 76 15.44 -19.25 -1.58
N SER A 77 15.40 -17.92 -1.55
CA SER A 77 14.58 -17.12 -0.65
C SER A 77 13.97 -15.92 -1.39
N PRO A 78 12.70 -15.56 -1.12
CA PRO A 78 12.09 -14.36 -1.69
C PRO A 78 12.82 -13.10 -1.19
N PRO A 79 12.96 -12.06 -2.03
CA PRO A 79 13.59 -10.81 -1.60
C PRO A 79 12.73 -10.09 -0.56
N VAL A 80 13.38 -9.32 0.31
CA VAL A 80 12.67 -8.46 1.26
C VAL A 80 12.04 -7.28 0.52
N ILE A 81 10.78 -7.00 0.82
CA ILE A 81 10.02 -5.88 0.23
C ILE A 81 9.99 -4.74 1.24
N ILE A 82 10.56 -3.60 0.89
CA ILE A 82 10.64 -2.41 1.74
C ILE A 82 9.82 -1.30 1.10
N THR A 83 9.07 -0.54 1.90
CA THR A 83 8.33 0.62 1.42
C THR A 83 8.87 1.91 2.02
N THR A 84 8.88 2.98 1.22
CA THR A 84 9.18 4.35 1.67
C THR A 84 8.04 5.33 1.37
N ALA A 85 7.02 4.90 0.60
CA ALA A 85 5.88 5.70 0.16
C ALA A 85 4.69 5.74 1.15
N GLY A 86 4.99 5.66 2.44
CA GLY A 86 4.03 5.84 3.53
C GLY A 86 3.19 4.62 3.91
N ARG A 87 2.16 4.88 4.71
CA ARG A 87 1.34 3.84 5.33
C ARG A 87 0.47 3.05 4.35
N ASP A 88 -0.15 3.74 3.40
CA ASP A 88 -1.19 3.14 2.54
C ASP A 88 -0.61 2.04 1.63
N ILE A 89 0.57 2.31 1.03
CA ILE A 89 1.28 1.32 0.20
C ILE A 89 1.74 0.12 1.02
N THR A 90 2.22 0.37 2.24
CA THR A 90 2.72 -0.65 3.16
C THR A 90 1.61 -1.63 3.50
N SER A 91 0.42 -1.11 3.87
CA SER A 91 -0.75 -1.95 4.09
C SER A 91 -1.21 -2.69 2.83
N ALA A 92 -1.21 -2.02 1.67
CA ALA A 92 -1.66 -2.65 0.43
C ALA A 92 -0.78 -3.86 0.10
N LEU A 93 0.54 -3.72 0.15
CA LEU A 93 1.46 -4.81 -0.13
C LEU A 93 1.42 -5.90 0.95
N ALA A 94 1.42 -5.55 2.23
CA ALA A 94 1.41 -6.53 3.32
C ALA A 94 0.16 -7.41 3.32
N PHE A 95 -1.01 -6.87 2.99
CA PHE A 95 -2.28 -7.61 3.07
C PHE A 95 -2.74 -8.23 1.75
N TYR A 96 -2.37 -7.66 0.60
CA TYR A 96 -2.86 -8.13 -0.70
C TYR A 96 -1.83 -8.92 -1.51
N LEU A 97 -0.55 -8.93 -1.13
CA LEU A 97 0.39 -9.85 -1.77
C LEU A 97 0.16 -11.30 -1.33
N PRO A 98 0.33 -12.27 -2.24
CA PRO A 98 0.28 -13.69 -1.89
C PRO A 98 1.27 -14.01 -0.77
N GLY A 99 0.81 -14.80 0.21
CA GLY A 99 1.62 -15.18 1.37
C GLY A 99 1.76 -14.11 2.44
N GLN A 100 1.17 -12.92 2.27
CA GLN A 100 1.12 -11.83 3.25
C GLN A 100 2.51 -11.54 3.86
N PRO A 101 3.50 -11.18 3.03
CA PRO A 101 4.86 -10.98 3.47
C PRO A 101 4.96 -9.81 4.47
N LEU A 102 5.98 -9.86 5.32
CA LEU A 102 6.34 -8.70 6.14
C LEU A 102 6.89 -7.60 5.22
N VAL A 103 6.21 -6.46 5.20
CA VAL A 103 6.61 -5.27 4.43
C VAL A 103 7.02 -4.16 5.41
N PRO A 104 8.28 -4.06 5.80
CA PRO A 104 8.77 -2.97 6.65
C PRO A 104 8.64 -1.61 5.95
N PHE A 105 8.17 -0.63 6.71
CA PHE A 105 8.15 0.77 6.31
C PHE A 105 9.44 1.47 6.75
N TRP A 106 10.10 2.14 5.81
CA TRP A 106 11.32 2.90 6.00
C TRP A 106 11.03 4.40 5.86
N SER A 107 10.87 5.06 7.00
CA SER A 107 10.74 6.51 7.09
C SER A 107 12.02 7.25 6.68
N GLN A 108 11.88 8.55 6.41
CA GLN A 108 13.02 9.46 6.23
C GLN A 108 13.87 9.51 7.50
N ASP A 109 15.17 9.77 7.32
CA ASP A 109 16.08 9.93 8.45
C ASP A 109 15.57 11.07 9.36
N ASP A 110 15.63 10.86 10.68
CA ASP A 110 15.17 11.79 11.71
C ASP A 110 13.66 12.14 11.71
N ALA A 111 12.84 11.46 10.91
CA ALA A 111 11.38 11.72 10.88
C ALA A 111 10.65 11.31 12.17
N GLY A 112 11.26 10.49 13.03
CA GLY A 112 10.58 9.88 14.19
C GLY A 112 9.48 8.89 13.76
N ILE A 113 8.56 8.57 14.68
CA ILE A 113 7.44 7.66 14.40
C ILE A 113 6.33 8.42 13.67
N GLN A 114 6.11 8.12 12.40
CA GLN A 114 5.09 8.75 11.55
C GLN A 114 3.79 7.92 11.48
N CYS A 115 3.90 6.61 11.63
CA CYS A 115 2.79 5.69 11.59
C CYS A 115 3.04 4.40 12.39
N GLN A 116 2.00 3.59 12.56
CA GLN A 116 2.09 2.30 13.26
C GLN A 116 3.10 1.31 12.67
N TYR A 117 3.45 1.45 11.38
CA TYR A 117 4.39 0.57 10.68
C TYR A 117 5.85 0.94 10.95
N ASP A 118 6.14 2.15 11.45
CA ASP A 118 7.49 2.52 11.90
C ASP A 118 7.92 1.73 13.14
N LEU A 119 6.94 1.18 13.88
CA LEU A 119 7.16 0.33 15.04
C LEU A 119 7.39 -1.13 14.68
N TRP A 120 7.23 -1.52 13.41
CA TRP A 120 7.53 -2.88 12.97
C TRP A 120 9.04 -3.10 12.94
N GLU A 121 9.45 -4.31 13.29
CA GLU A 121 10.85 -4.69 13.28
C GLU A 121 11.40 -4.55 11.86
N LYS A 122 12.46 -3.74 11.73
CA LYS A 122 13.16 -3.55 10.47
C LYS A 122 14.18 -4.67 10.32
N PRO A 123 14.23 -5.34 9.16
CA PRO A 123 15.20 -6.39 8.95
C PRO A 123 16.62 -5.82 8.96
N GLU A 124 17.57 -6.61 9.45
CA GLU A 124 18.98 -6.27 9.40
C GLU A 124 19.47 -6.30 7.95
N LEU A 125 19.48 -5.14 7.29
CA LEU A 125 19.84 -5.01 5.86
C LEU A 125 21.27 -5.46 5.55
N ASN A 126 22.14 -5.54 6.56
CA ASN A 126 23.48 -6.08 6.42
C ASN A 126 23.53 -7.59 6.10
N GLN A 127 22.47 -8.33 6.41
CA GLN A 127 22.36 -9.77 6.14
C GLN A 127 21.59 -10.07 4.85
N ILE A 128 21.07 -9.05 4.17
CA ILE A 128 20.20 -9.21 3.00
C ILE A 128 20.98 -8.89 1.72
N PRO A 129 21.07 -9.84 0.76
CA PRO A 129 21.82 -9.61 -0.49
C PRO A 129 21.10 -8.65 -1.44
N ALA A 130 19.76 -8.72 -1.48
CA ALA A 130 18.93 -7.92 -2.34
C ALA A 130 17.56 -7.60 -1.72
N ALA A 131 17.02 -6.43 -2.03
CA ALA A 131 15.70 -5.97 -1.61
C ALA A 131 14.94 -5.34 -2.77
N ILE A 132 13.61 -5.35 -2.68
CA ILE A 132 12.71 -4.58 -3.54
C ILE A 132 12.24 -3.38 -2.74
N ILE A 133 12.40 -2.19 -3.29
CA ILE A 133 12.01 -0.93 -2.66
C ILE A 133 10.85 -0.35 -3.44
N VAL A 134 9.75 -0.07 -2.76
CA VAL A 134 8.57 0.58 -3.35
C VAL A 134 8.46 1.99 -2.80
N THR A 135 8.52 2.96 -3.69
CA THR A 135 8.64 4.36 -3.34
C THR A 135 7.75 5.24 -4.22
N GLU A 136 7.57 6.51 -3.86
CA GLU A 136 6.82 7.45 -4.71
C GLU A 136 7.62 7.74 -5.98
N LYS A 137 7.05 8.44 -6.96
CA LYS A 137 7.81 8.79 -8.17
C LYS A 137 8.86 9.87 -7.85
N ASN A 138 10.12 9.64 -8.24
CA ASN A 138 11.26 10.53 -7.99
C ASN A 138 11.45 10.95 -6.52
N PRO A 139 11.50 10.01 -5.56
CA PRO A 139 11.58 10.34 -4.15
C PRO A 139 13.04 10.45 -3.71
N THR A 140 13.29 11.29 -2.72
CA THR A 140 14.55 11.25 -1.98
C THR A 140 14.53 10.02 -1.06
N LEU A 141 15.37 9.03 -1.33
CA LEU A 141 15.50 7.86 -0.45
C LEU A 141 16.23 8.26 0.85
N PRO A 142 15.88 7.67 2.00
CA PRO A 142 16.62 7.88 3.24
C PRO A 142 18.08 7.44 3.10
N ASN A 143 19.02 8.19 3.66
CA ASN A 143 20.45 7.83 3.62
C ASN A 143 20.72 6.51 4.32
N SER A 144 19.99 6.24 5.41
CA SER A 144 20.06 4.96 6.14
C SER A 144 19.72 3.74 5.27
N LEU A 145 18.92 3.93 4.21
CA LEU A 145 18.57 2.89 3.24
C LEU A 145 19.50 2.92 2.02
N SER A 146 19.78 4.11 1.47
CA SER A 146 20.59 4.25 0.26
C SER A 146 22.03 3.76 0.43
N GLN A 147 22.60 3.90 1.63
CA GLN A 147 23.96 3.46 1.95
C GLN A 147 24.10 1.94 2.16
N GLN A 148 22.99 1.19 2.24
CA GLN A 148 23.02 -0.26 2.51
C GLN A 148 23.26 -1.11 1.26
N PHE A 149 23.03 -0.52 0.08
CA PHE A 149 23.08 -1.20 -1.21
C PHE A 149 23.92 -0.38 -2.20
N ASN A 150 24.70 -1.08 -3.02
CA ASN A 150 25.61 -0.45 -3.98
C ASN A 150 24.99 -0.32 -5.37
N ASP A 151 24.11 -1.24 -5.73
CA ASP A 151 23.50 -1.33 -7.05
C ASP A 151 22.00 -1.09 -6.94
N TRP A 152 21.50 -0.14 -7.74
CA TRP A 152 20.09 0.26 -7.80
C TRP A 152 19.59 0.17 -9.23
N ASN A 153 18.52 -0.59 -9.46
CA ASN A 153 17.92 -0.79 -10.77
C ASN A 153 16.41 -0.51 -10.71
N SER A 154 15.91 0.34 -11.60
CA SER A 154 14.47 0.57 -11.70
C SER A 154 13.81 -0.60 -12.41
N LEU A 155 12.86 -1.26 -11.73
CA LEU A 155 12.07 -2.35 -12.29
C LEU A 155 10.88 -1.82 -13.10
N GLY A 156 10.45 -0.60 -12.82
CA GLY A 156 9.37 0.08 -13.51
C GLY A 156 8.48 0.89 -12.57
N THR A 157 7.38 1.39 -13.13
CA THR A 157 6.41 2.21 -12.41
C THR A 157 5.06 1.52 -12.39
N ILE A 158 4.42 1.52 -11.22
CA ILE A 158 3.05 1.02 -11.03
C ILE A 158 2.13 2.23 -10.91
N ALA A 159 1.18 2.34 -11.83
CA ALA A 159 0.12 3.34 -11.76
C ALA A 159 -1.20 2.66 -11.42
N VAL A 160 -1.91 3.19 -10.43
CA VAL A 160 -3.19 2.66 -9.95
C VAL A 160 -4.25 3.74 -10.05
N ASP A 161 -5.40 3.39 -10.63
CA ASP A 161 -6.52 4.32 -10.83
C ASP A 161 -7.32 4.51 -9.52
N LEU A 162 -7.55 5.75 -9.14
CA LEU A 162 -8.35 6.12 -7.98
C LEU A 162 -9.77 6.55 -8.37
N GLY A 163 -10.13 6.54 -9.65
CA GLY A 163 -11.37 7.11 -10.17
C GLY A 163 -11.27 8.61 -10.43
N GLY A 164 -12.21 9.13 -11.22
CA GLY A 164 -12.25 10.55 -11.58
C GLY A 164 -11.01 11.03 -12.36
N GLY A 165 -10.30 10.12 -13.03
CA GLY A 165 -9.07 10.41 -13.78
C GLY A 165 -7.82 10.58 -12.91
N ARG A 166 -7.90 10.34 -11.60
CA ARG A 166 -6.78 10.45 -10.66
C ARG A 166 -6.03 9.14 -10.56
N LYS A 167 -4.71 9.20 -10.44
CA LYS A 167 -3.85 8.02 -10.33
C LYS A 167 -2.84 8.19 -9.20
N ARG A 168 -2.42 7.08 -8.59
CA ARG A 168 -1.22 7.00 -7.75
C ARG A 168 -0.14 6.30 -8.53
N GLU A 169 1.05 6.89 -8.55
CA GLU A 169 2.21 6.33 -9.25
C GLU A 169 3.28 6.00 -8.23
N TYR A 170 3.79 4.78 -8.31
CA TYR A 170 4.84 4.26 -7.45
C TYR A 170 5.98 3.73 -8.31
N GLU A 171 7.21 4.02 -7.91
CA GLU A 171 8.39 3.44 -8.52
C GLU A 171 8.80 2.19 -7.74
N VAL A 172 9.14 1.14 -8.48
CA VAL A 172 9.65 -0.11 -7.92
C VAL A 172 11.11 -0.22 -8.29
N LEU A 173 11.97 -0.25 -7.27
CA LEU A 173 13.40 -0.35 -7.39
C LEU A 173 13.86 -1.71 -6.88
N GLN A 174 14.89 -2.24 -7.50
CA GLN A 174 15.65 -3.37 -7.00
C GLN A 174 16.99 -2.83 -6.49
N ALA A 175 17.32 -3.15 -5.24
CA ALA A 175 18.62 -2.85 -4.68
C ALA A 175 19.38 -4.14 -4.37
N SER A 176 20.68 -4.18 -4.66
CA SER A 176 21.55 -5.33 -4.39
C SER A 176 22.93 -4.90 -3.92
N ARG A 177 23.60 -5.82 -3.22
CA ARG A 177 25.03 -5.71 -2.90
C ARG A 177 25.84 -6.38 -4.00
N SER A 178 26.92 -5.73 -4.45
CA SER A 178 27.67 -6.04 -5.69
C SER A 178 28.28 -7.44 -5.83
N ALA A 179 28.07 -8.35 -4.88
CA ALA A 179 28.48 -9.75 -5.00
C ALA A 179 27.40 -10.64 -5.66
N GLU A 180 26.14 -10.21 -5.69
CA GLU A 180 25.03 -11.01 -6.22
C GLU A 180 24.17 -10.14 -7.14
N LYS A 181 24.70 -9.84 -8.33
CA LYS A 181 23.87 -9.29 -9.42
C LYS A 181 22.83 -10.33 -9.76
N LEU A 182 21.55 -10.01 -9.54
CA LEU A 182 20.46 -10.79 -10.14
C LEU A 182 20.69 -10.78 -11.66
N PRO A 183 20.69 -11.94 -12.34
CA PRO A 183 20.94 -11.99 -13.77
C PRO A 183 19.96 -11.07 -14.50
N THR A 184 20.51 -10.18 -15.31
CA THR A 184 19.71 -9.26 -16.11
C THR A 184 18.88 -10.06 -17.11
N ASP A 185 17.69 -9.61 -17.50
CA ASP A 185 16.84 -10.29 -18.50
C ASP A 185 17.60 -10.62 -19.81
N LYS A 186 18.64 -9.84 -20.13
CA LYS A 186 19.54 -10.08 -21.28
C LYS A 186 20.50 -11.25 -21.09
N GLU A 187 20.97 -11.51 -19.88
CA GLU A 187 21.92 -12.59 -19.58
C GLU A 187 21.21 -13.95 -19.53
N ARG A 188 19.95 -14.00 -19.07
CA ARG A 188 19.15 -15.24 -19.07
C ARG A 188 18.75 -15.73 -20.46
N MET A 189 18.64 -14.83 -21.45
CA MET A 189 18.38 -15.22 -22.84
C MET A 189 19.60 -15.86 -23.52
N ALA A 190 20.81 -15.64 -22.99
CA ALA A 190 22.04 -16.23 -23.52
C ALA A 190 22.32 -17.63 -22.98
N GLU A 191 21.69 -18.03 -21.87
CA GLU A 191 22.01 -19.24 -21.12
C GLU A 191 20.95 -20.34 -21.23
N LYS A 192 20.36 -20.52 -22.42
CA LYS A 192 19.58 -21.74 -22.69
C LYS A 192 20.57 -22.91 -22.89
N PRO A 193 20.59 -23.94 -22.02
CA PRO A 193 21.38 -25.13 -22.29
C PRO A 193 20.83 -25.83 -23.54
N GLN A 194 21.70 -26.02 -24.53
CA GLN A 194 21.46 -26.93 -25.63
C GLN A 194 21.22 -28.33 -25.03
N GLN A 195 19.97 -28.77 -25.01
CA GLN A 195 19.64 -30.15 -24.66
C GLN A 195 20.19 -31.05 -25.76
N THR A 196 21.35 -31.64 -25.52
CA THR A 196 21.89 -32.76 -26.31
C THR A 196 20.96 -33.95 -26.13
N ILE A 197 20.12 -34.19 -27.13
CA ILE A 197 19.35 -35.43 -27.25
C ILE A 197 20.35 -36.53 -27.58
N VAL A 198 20.67 -37.38 -26.60
CA VAL A 198 21.37 -38.64 -26.85
C VAL A 198 20.33 -39.65 -27.34
N GLN A 199 20.55 -40.15 -28.55
CA GLN A 199 19.73 -41.15 -29.25
C GLN A 199 19.88 -42.54 -28.63
#